data_AF-A0A561DHT1-F1
#
_entry.id   AF-A0A561DHT1-F1
#
_cell.length_a   1.000
_cell.length_b   1.000
_cell.length_c   1.000
_cell.angle_alpha   90.00
_cell.angle_beta   90.00
_cell.angle_gamma   90.00
#
_symmetry.space_group_name_H-M   'P 1'
#
loop_
_entity.id
_entity.type
_entity.pdbx_description
1 polymer ?
#
loop_
_entity_poly.entity_id
_entity_poly.type
_entity_poly.pdbx_seq_one_letter_code
_entity_poly.pdbx_strand_id
1 'polypeptide(L)' 'MMFRVLAVVSIVGVLAGCASPKGCSGQACKRPDSTPRSLVIWWPDDMRQGLNEQDRQRDLDYTVTPLEN' A
#
# COMPACT_ATOMS: atom_id res chain seq x y z
N MET A 1 25.43 -25.29 -17.19
CA MET A 1 23.98 -25.14 -16.95
C MET A 1 23.64 -24.96 -15.48
N MET A 2 24.12 -25.82 -14.57
CA MET A 2 23.83 -25.77 -13.11
C MET A 2 24.08 -24.40 -12.43
N PHE A 3 25.23 -23.77 -12.69
CA PHE A 3 25.59 -22.47 -12.08
C PHE A 3 24.65 -21.32 -12.46
N ARG A 4 24.10 -21.34 -13.69
CA ARG A 4 23.14 -20.33 -14.15
C ARG A 4 21.81 -20.47 -13.43
N VAL A 5 21.37 -21.71 -13.18
CA VAL A 5 20.13 -21.98 -12.44
C VAL A 5 20.28 -21.54 -10.98
N LEU A 6 21.40 -21.87 -10.34
CA LEU A 6 21.70 -21.41 -8.97
C LEU A 6 21.73 -19.88 -8.84
N ALA A 7 22.35 -19.19 -9.79
CA ALA A 7 22.37 -17.73 -9.80
C ALA A 7 20.97 -17.12 -9.93
N VAL A 8 20.14 -17.65 -10.84
CA VAL A 8 18.76 -17.18 -11.03
C VAL A 8 17.91 -17.43 -9.78
N VAL A 9 18.01 -18.61 -9.16
CA VAL A 9 17.26 -18.94 -7.94
C VAL A 9 17.65 -18.03 -6.78
N SER A 10 18.95 -17.75 -6.60
CA SER A 10 19.40 -16.79 -5.57
C SER A 10 18.86 -15.39 -5.82
N ILE A 11 18.92 -14.89 -7.06
CA ILE A 11 18.43 -13.56 -7.41
C ILE A 11 16.92 -13.43 -7.14
N VAL A 12 16.13 -14.42 -7.55
CA VAL A 12 14.68 -14.44 -7.33
C VAL A 12 14.35 -14.51 -5.83
N GLY A 13 15.10 -15.30 -5.06
CA GLY A 13 14.91 -15.39 -3.61
C GLY A 13 15.17 -14.06 -2.89
N VAL A 14 16.25 -13.35 -3.27
CA VAL A 14 16.58 -12.01 -2.71
C VAL A 14 15.50 -10.99 -3.07
N LEU A 15 15.06 -10.95 -4.33
CA LEU A 15 14.03 -10.03 -4.81
C LEU A 15 12.67 -10.28 -4.12
N ALA A 16 12.29 -11.54 -3.94
CA ALA A 16 11.05 -11.91 -3.25
C ALA A 16 11.06 -11.52 -1.76
N GLY A 17 12.23 -11.52 -1.12
CA GLY A 17 12.41 -11.04 0.25
C GLY A 17 12.18 -9.53 0.37
N CYS A 18 12.71 -8.73 -0.56
CA CYS A 18 12.53 -7.27 -0.56
C CYS A 18 11.12 -6.82 -0.92
N ALA A 19 10.44 -7.55 -1.81
CA ALA A 19 9.06 -7.25 -2.22
C ALA A 19 8.02 -7.95 -1.32
N SER A 20 8.43 -8.57 -0.22
CA SER A 20 7.49 -9.28 0.65
C SER A 20 6.57 -8.29 1.36
N PRO A 21 5.24 -8.53 1.37
CA PRO A 21 4.28 -7.69 2.10
C PRO A 21 4.49 -7.72 3.62
N LYS A 22 5.43 -8.56 4.10
CA LYS A 22 5.83 -8.71 5.51
C LYS A 22 6.59 -7.49 6.09
N GLY A 23 6.86 -6.45 5.30
CA GLY A 23 7.41 -5.18 5.81
C GLY A 23 6.36 -4.23 6.38
N CYS A 24 5.08 -4.46 6.09
CA CYS A 24 3.99 -3.68 6.64
C CYS A 24 3.48 -4.36 7.92
N SER A 25 3.32 -3.61 9.02
CA SER A 25 2.63 -4.09 10.22
C SER A 25 1.57 -3.09 10.72
N GLY A 26 0.55 -3.61 11.41
CA GLY A 26 -0.50 -2.80 12.02
C GLY A 26 -1.56 -2.28 11.06
N GLN A 27 -2.23 -1.20 11.44
CA GLN A 27 -3.38 -0.66 10.71
C GLN A 27 -3.03 -0.13 9.32
N ALA A 28 -1.76 0.18 9.08
CA ALA A 28 -1.29 0.63 7.77
C ALA A 28 -1.51 -0.39 6.65
N CYS A 29 -1.46 -1.68 6.95
CA CYS A 29 -1.57 -2.75 5.95
C CYS A 29 -2.99 -3.18 5.68
N LYS A 30 -3.94 -2.72 6.50
CA LYS A 30 -5.36 -2.92 6.24
C LYS A 30 -5.89 -1.88 5.26
N ARG A 31 -5.16 -0.78 5.04
CA ARG A 31 -5.54 0.24 4.06
C ARG A 31 -5.28 -0.31 2.65
N PRO A 32 -6.14 0.02 1.68
CA PRO A 32 -5.93 -0.39 0.30
C PRO A 32 -4.67 0.27 -0.28
N ASP A 33 -4.05 -0.39 -1.26
CA ASP A 33 -2.95 0.19 -2.03
C ASP A 33 -3.45 1.16 -3.10
N SER A 34 -2.61 2.14 -3.45
CA SER A 34 -2.87 3.03 -4.58
C SER A 34 -2.77 2.27 -5.91
N THR A 35 -3.59 2.66 -6.88
CA THR A 35 -3.61 2.06 -8.21
C THR A 35 -3.38 3.14 -9.27
N PRO A 36 -3.13 2.78 -10.54
CA PRO A 36 -3.06 3.76 -11.63
C PRO A 36 -4.34 4.59 -11.83
N ARG A 37 -5.46 4.22 -11.20
CA ARG A 37 -6.75 4.91 -11.32
C ARG A 37 -7.21 5.55 -10.01
N SER A 38 -6.50 5.34 -8.91
CA SER A 38 -6.93 5.81 -7.59
C SER A 38 -5.76 6.00 -6.64
N LEU A 39 -5.78 7.10 -5.90
CA LEU A 39 -4.82 7.39 -4.85
C LEU A 39 -5.46 7.19 -3.48
N VAL A 40 -4.75 6.51 -2.57
CA VAL A 40 -5.15 6.36 -1.18
C VAL A 40 -4.41 7.39 -0.33
N ILE A 41 -5.15 8.34 0.25
CA ILE A 41 -4.60 9.41 1.09
C ILE A 41 -4.93 9.12 2.55
N TRP A 42 -3.90 9.05 3.39
CA TRP A 42 -4.04 8.86 4.84
C TRP A 42 -4.13 10.21 5.57
N TRP A 43 -5.02 10.29 6.56
CA TRP A 43 -5.26 11.49 7.35
C TRP A 43 -5.02 11.24 8.85
N PRO A 44 -4.06 11.95 9.46
CA PRO A 44 -3.91 11.96 10.92
C PRO A 44 -5.14 12.62 11.57
N ASP A 45 -5.40 12.30 12.84
CA ASP A 45 -6.63 12.64 13.55
C ASP A 45 -6.98 14.14 13.51
N ASP A 46 -5.97 14.99 13.71
CA ASP A 46 -6.07 16.45 13.70
C ASP A 46 -6.45 17.01 12.32
N MET A 47 -6.15 16.29 11.23
CA MET A 47 -6.44 16.72 9.86
C MET A 47 -7.81 16.23 9.35
N ARG A 48 -8.52 15.39 10.12
CA ARG A 48 -9.80 14.82 9.68
C ARG A 48 -10.97 15.79 9.74
N GLN A 49 -10.83 16.89 10.47
CA GLN A 49 -11.90 17.88 10.67
C GLN A 49 -12.34 18.55 9.36
N GLY A 50 -11.47 18.57 8.34
CA GLY A 50 -11.77 19.12 7.01
C GLY A 50 -12.31 18.11 6.00
N LEU A 51 -12.46 16.84 6.37
CA LEU A 51 -12.97 15.79 5.48
C LEU A 51 -14.48 15.90 5.33
N ASN A 52 -14.98 15.46 4.17
CA ASN A 52 -16.42 15.44 3.93
C ASN A 52 -17.14 14.51 4.95
N GLU A 53 -18.43 14.76 5.15
CA GLU A 53 -19.25 14.02 6.12
C GLU A 53 -19.25 12.51 5.88
N GLN A 54 -19.11 12.07 4.63
CA GLN A 54 -19.16 10.66 4.25
C GLN A 54 -17.91 9.90 4.69
N ASP A 55 -16.73 10.52 4.59
CA ASP A 55 -15.45 9.98 5.05
C ASP A 55 -15.34 10.03 6.58
N ARG A 56 -15.86 11.11 7.19
CA ARG A 56 -15.99 11.24 8.65
C ARG A 56 -16.94 10.19 9.24
N GLN A 57 -18.05 9.88 8.57
CA GLN A 57 -19.06 8.96 9.08
C GLN A 57 -18.68 7.48 8.98
N ARG A 58 -17.74 7.11 8.10
CA ARG A 58 -17.18 5.75 8.08
C ARG A 58 -16.05 5.53 9.09
N ASP A 59 -15.67 6.57 9.85
CA ASP A 59 -14.51 6.57 10.75
C ASP A 59 -13.24 6.01 10.07
N LEU A 60 -13.09 6.32 8.78
CA LEU A 60 -11.93 5.90 8.03
C LEU A 60 -10.82 6.91 8.23
N ASP A 61 -9.61 6.41 8.43
CA ASP A 61 -8.40 7.22 8.51
C ASP A 61 -7.74 7.46 7.16
N TYR A 62 -8.46 7.14 6.09
CA TYR A 62 -8.03 7.32 4.72
C TYR A 62 -9.20 7.63 3.80
N THR A 63 -8.86 8.21 2.66
CA THR A 63 -9.79 8.47 1.55
C THR A 63 -9.23 7.86 0.28
N VAL A 64 -10.11 7.37 -0.60
CA VAL A 64 -9.72 6.85 -1.92
C VAL A 64 -10.18 7.84 -2.96
N THR A 65 -9.23 8.57 -3.55
CA THR A 65 -9.51 9.59 -4.56
C THR A 65 -9.31 9.02 -5.96
N PRO A 66 -10.32 9.05 -6.84
CA PRO A 66 -10.14 8.64 -8.22
C PRO A 66 -9.21 9.62 -8.95
N LEU A 67 -8.35 9.09 -9.80
CA LEU A 67 -7.50 9.89 -10.67
C LEU A 67 -8.28 10.17 -11.96
N GLU A 68 -8.50 11.45 -12.26
CA GLU A 68 -9.04 11.87 -13.55
C GLU A 68 -7.92 11.77 -14.60
N ASN A 69 -8.25 11.22 -15.76
CA ASN A 69 -7.29 10.95 -16.84
C ASN A 69 -7.37 12.00 -17.94
#